data_AF-A0A8T5IS59-F1
#
_entry.id   AF-A0A8T5IS59-F1
#
_cell.length_a   1.000
_cell.length_b   1.000
_cell.length_c   1.000
_cell.angle_alpha   90.00
_cell.angle_beta   90.00
_cell.angle_gamma   90.00
#
_symmetry.space_group_name_H-M   'P 1'
#
loop_
_entity.id
_entity.type
_entity.pdbx_description
1 polymer ?
#
loop_
_entity_poly.entity_id
_entity_poly.type
_entity_poly.pdbx_seq_one_letter_code
_entity_poly.pdbx_strand_id
1 'polypeptide(L)'
;MEKEIGKISKGEWQGTTTDIIIGLREFNGKTGVDIREFTQSEQYTGPTKKGLRIPADKFEDFKSMINSIDTNDLKPQSAPQPQAEPAAADDDNSGIDESGLM
;
A
#
# COMPACT_ATOMS: atom_id res chain seq x y z
N MET A 1 -28.34 11.20 4.52
CA MET A 1 -27.39 11.87 5.45
C MET A 1 -25.98 11.38 5.19
N GLU A 2 -24.97 12.24 5.31
CA GLU A 2 -23.56 11.86 5.15
C GLU A 2 -22.87 11.83 6.52
N LYS A 3 -22.30 10.68 6.90
CA LYS A 3 -21.60 10.53 8.17
C LYS A 3 -20.26 9.88 7.94
N GLU A 4 -19.18 10.57 8.26
CA GLU A 4 -17.85 9.96 8.30
C GLU A 4 -17.74 9.05 9.52
N ILE A 5 -17.29 7.82 9.31
CA ILE A 5 -17.15 6.79 10.35
C ILE A 5 -15.69 6.71 10.80
N GLY A 6 -14.75 6.82 9.87
CA GLY A 6 -13.34 6.76 10.20
C GLY A 6 -12.43 7.03 9.01
N LYS A 7 -11.17 7.32 9.34
CA LYS A 7 -10.09 7.60 8.40
C LYS A 7 -8.88 6.75 8.77
N ILE A 8 -8.30 6.06 7.80
CA ILE A 8 -7.11 5.22 7.96
C ILE A 8 -6.03 5.76 7.03
N SER A 9 -4.86 6.12 7.54
CA SER A 9 -3.76 6.52 6.65
C SER A 9 -3.09 5.28 6.08
N LYS A 10 -3.06 5.16 4.75
CA LYS A 10 -2.43 4.04 4.03
C LYS A 10 -0.92 4.21 3.94
N GLY A 11 -0.45 5.46 3.98
CA GLY A 11 0.96 5.82 3.96
C GLY A 11 1.27 6.94 2.98
N GLU A 12 2.56 7.26 2.90
CA GLU A 12 3.08 8.33 2.06
C GLU A 12 4.03 7.72 1.03
N TRP A 13 3.80 8.00 -0.24
CA TRP A 13 4.69 7.58 -1.30
C TRP A 13 5.02 8.77 -2.20
N GLN A 14 6.31 9.08 -2.34
CA GLN A 14 6.81 10.19 -3.15
C GLN A 14 6.12 11.54 -2.86
N GLY A 15 5.97 11.88 -1.57
CA GLY A 15 5.33 13.15 -1.15
C GLY A 15 3.82 13.22 -1.35
N THR A 16 3.19 12.09 -1.70
CA THR A 16 1.74 11.96 -1.81
C THR A 16 1.19 11.14 -0.64
N THR A 17 0.41 11.78 0.21
CA THR A 17 -0.27 11.13 1.34
C THR A 17 -1.55 10.48 0.84
N THR A 18 -1.75 9.21 1.17
CA THR A 18 -2.95 8.47 0.79
C THR A 18 -3.68 8.01 2.03
N ASP A 19 -4.95 8.40 2.13
CA ASP A 19 -5.84 8.06 3.22
C ASP A 19 -7.02 7.24 2.71
N ILE A 20 -7.56 6.36 3.53
CA ILE A 20 -8.78 5.61 3.27
C ILE A 20 -9.86 6.19 4.17
N ILE A 21 -10.89 6.76 3.56
CA ILE A 21 -12.03 7.34 4.26
C ILE A 21 -13.18 6.35 4.18
N ILE A 22 -13.78 6.06 5.33
CA ILE A 22 -14.94 5.19 5.48
C ILE A 22 -16.09 6.07 5.98
N GLY A 23 -17.19 6.11 5.24
CA GLY A 23 -18.36 6.90 5.60
C GLY A 23 -19.66 6.29 5.13
N LEU A 24 -20.76 6.67 5.77
CA LEU A 24 -22.11 6.39 5.31
C LEU A 24 -22.53 7.46 4.31
N ARG A 25 -22.95 7.03 3.14
CA ARG A 25 -23.51 7.88 2.07
C ARG A 25 -24.88 7.35 1.70
N GLU A 26 -25.80 8.26 1.43
CA GLU A 26 -27.12 7.93 0.91
C GLU A 26 -27.16 8.31 -0.56
N PHE A 27 -27.51 7.35 -1.42
CA PHE A 27 -27.61 7.60 -2.85
C PHE A 27 -28.88 6.96 -3.38
N ASN A 28 -29.73 7.77 -4.01
CA ASN A 28 -31.00 7.35 -4.58
C ASN A 28 -31.93 6.66 -3.55
N GLY A 29 -32.01 7.20 -2.33
CA GLY A 29 -32.80 6.65 -1.22
C GLY A 29 -32.23 5.38 -0.59
N LYS A 30 -31.04 4.93 -0.99
CA LYS A 30 -30.36 3.77 -0.42
C LYS A 30 -29.13 4.21 0.36
N THR A 31 -29.09 3.86 1.65
CA THR A 31 -27.92 4.05 2.49
C THR A 31 -26.90 2.96 2.22
N GLY A 32 -25.62 3.34 2.16
CA GLY A 32 -24.51 2.40 2.03
C GLY A 32 -23.23 2.96 2.66
N VAL A 33 -22.28 2.07 2.90
CA VAL A 33 -20.94 2.43 3.37
C VAL A 33 -20.06 2.66 2.14
N ASP A 34 -19.56 3.87 1.97
CA ASP A 34 -18.55 4.23 0.97
C ASP A 34 -17.17 4.10 1.63
N ILE A 35 -16.32 3.25 1.04
CA ILE A 35 -14.91 3.10 1.39
C ILE A 35 -14.12 3.63 0.21
N ARG A 36 -13.41 4.73 0.39
CA ARG A 36 -12.73 5.42 -0.72
C ARG A 36 -11.34 5.86 -0.34
N GLU A 37 -10.42 5.70 -1.28
CA GLU A 37 -9.07 6.21 -1.19
C GLU A 37 -9.08 7.70 -1.52
N PHE A 38 -8.57 8.51 -0.61
CA PHE A 38 -8.37 9.94 -0.69
C PHE A 38 -6.88 10.20 -0.83
N THR A 39 -6.48 10.97 -1.83
CA THR A 39 -5.08 11.28 -2.09
C THR A 39 -4.86 12.76 -1.89
N GLN A 40 -3.77 13.10 -1.21
CA GLN A 40 -3.32 14.45 -0.96
C GLN A 40 -1.87 14.59 -1.44
N SER A 41 -1.69 15.36 -2.51
CA SER A 41 -0.40 15.78 -3.05
C SER A 41 -0.42 17.26 -3.40
N GLU A 42 0.73 17.84 -3.73
CA GLU A 42 0.83 19.22 -4.21
C GLU A 42 0.00 19.46 -5.49
N GLN A 43 -0.15 18.43 -6.32
CA GLN A 43 -0.86 18.51 -7.60
C GLN A 43 -2.35 18.18 -7.49
N TYR A 44 -2.75 17.37 -6.50
CA TYR A 44 -4.13 16.93 -6.35
C TYR A 44 -4.48 16.59 -4.90
N THR A 45 -5.55 17.19 -4.39
CA THR A 45 -6.15 16.80 -3.11
C THR A 45 -7.61 16.43 -3.35
N GLY A 46 -7.95 15.15 -3.17
CA GLY A 46 -9.33 14.73 -3.36
C GLY A 46 -9.57 13.22 -3.29
N PRO A 47 -10.86 12.83 -3.33
CA PRO A 47 -11.27 11.43 -3.39
C PRO A 47 -10.90 10.85 -4.75
N THR A 48 -10.13 9.77 -4.74
CA THR A 48 -9.79 9.06 -5.97
C THR A 48 -10.98 8.26 -6.50
N LYS A 49 -10.84 7.77 -7.75
CA LYS A 49 -11.77 6.79 -8.34
C LYS A 49 -11.62 5.39 -7.72
N LYS A 50 -10.60 5.17 -6.88
CA LYS A 50 -10.40 3.92 -6.16
C LYS A 50 -11.26 3.94 -4.91
N GLY A 51 -12.42 3.32 -5.01
CA GLY A 51 -13.33 3.18 -3.89
C GLY A 51 -14.42 2.18 -4.22
N LEU A 52 -15.06 1.68 -3.18
CA LEU A 52 -16.16 0.74 -3.28
C LEU A 52 -17.28 1.19 -2.34
N ARG A 53 -18.51 1.00 -2.80
CA ARG A 53 -19.71 1.28 -2.00
C ARG A 53 -20.41 -0.03 -1.68
N ILE A 54 -20.57 -0.30 -0.40
CA ILE A 54 -21.27 -1.47 0.14
C ILE A 54 -22.69 -1.04 0.46
N PRO A 55 -23.73 -1.60 -0.19
CA PRO A 55 -25.11 -1.31 0.17
C PRO A 55 -25.43 -1.83 1.57
N ALA A 56 -26.31 -1.15 2.30
CA ALA A 56 -26.70 -1.56 3.66
C ALA A 56 -27.16 -3.02 3.75
N ASP A 57 -27.86 -3.51 2.72
CA ASP A 57 -28.37 -4.88 2.63
C ASP A 57 -27.26 -5.95 2.64
N LYS A 58 -26.02 -5.58 2.30
CA LYS A 58 -24.84 -6.46 2.25
C LYS A 58 -23.79 -6.11 3.30
N PHE A 59 -24.09 -5.15 4.15
CA PHE A 59 -23.13 -4.70 5.14
C PHE A 59 -22.94 -5.73 6.26
N GLU A 60 -23.99 -6.45 6.66
CA GLU A 60 -23.87 -7.53 7.65
C GLU A 60 -22.99 -8.67 7.13
N ASP A 61 -23.20 -9.12 5.90
CA ASP A 61 -22.36 -10.11 5.22
C ASP A 61 -20.89 -9.66 5.21
N PHE A 62 -20.64 -8.41 4.79
CA PHE A 62 -19.30 -7.82 4.75
C PHE A 62 -18.64 -7.80 6.15
N LYS A 63 -19.39 -7.38 7.18
CA LYS A 63 -18.90 -7.35 8.56
C LYS A 63 -18.54 -8.75 9.06
N SER A 64 -19.36 -9.75 8.74
CA SER A 64 -19.05 -11.14 9.10
C SER A 64 -17.75 -11.60 8.44
N MET A 65 -17.56 -11.32 7.15
CA MET A 65 -16.34 -11.71 6.43
C MET A 65 -15.09 -11.06 7.02
N ILE A 66 -15.15 -9.76 7.32
CA ILE A 66 -14.01 -9.04 7.93
C ILE A 66 -13.70 -9.58 9.33
N ASN A 67 -14.73 -9.86 10.14
CA ASN A 67 -14.54 -10.43 11.48
C ASN A 67 -14.03 -11.87 11.46
N SER A 68 -14.24 -12.61 10.37
CA SER A 68 -13.68 -13.95 10.17
C SER A 68 -12.20 -13.92 9.76
N ILE A 69 -11.61 -12.76 9.49
CA ILE A 69 -10.18 -12.65 9.18
C ILE A 69 -9.39 -12.78 10.49
N ASP A 70 -8.65 -13.89 10.63
CA ASP A 70 -7.72 -14.09 11.72
C ASP A 70 -6.54 -13.12 11.60
N THR A 71 -6.33 -12.29 12.62
CA THR A 71 -5.21 -11.33 12.69
C THR A 71 -3.83 -12.00 12.72
N ASN A 72 -3.78 -13.32 12.95
CA ASN A 72 -2.54 -14.09 12.87
C ASN A 72 -2.02 -14.25 11.44
N ASP A 73 -2.90 -14.23 10.43
CA ASP A 73 -2.53 -14.37 9.01
C ASP A 73 -2.02 -13.03 8.42
N LEU A 74 -2.35 -11.92 9.07
CA LEU A 74 -1.95 -10.57 8.66
C LEU A 74 -0.54 -10.17 9.15
N LYS A 75 0.19 -11.09 9.79
CA LYS A 75 1.58 -10.82 10.17
C LYS A 75 2.42 -10.73 8.90
N PRO A 76 3.14 -9.62 8.65
CA PRO A 76 4.07 -9.56 7.54
C PRO A 76 5.10 -10.67 7.73
N GLN A 77 5.24 -11.54 6.73
CA GLN A 77 6.43 -12.37 6.62
C GLN A 77 7.62 -11.42 6.56
N SER A 78 8.42 -11.50 7.61
CA SER A 78 9.62 -10.73 7.84
C SER A 78 10.52 -10.67 6.61
N ALA A 79 10.91 -9.44 6.25
CA ALA A 79 12.14 -9.02 5.57
C ALA A 79 12.61 -9.82 4.34
N PRO A 80 12.72 -9.19 3.15
CA PRO A 80 13.76 -9.58 2.20
C PRO A 80 15.10 -9.51 2.92
N GLN A 81 15.78 -10.65 3.02
CA GLN A 81 17.16 -10.72 3.50
C GLN A 81 18.02 -9.73 2.70
N PRO A 82 18.94 -9.00 3.34
CA PRO A 82 19.93 -8.20 2.61
C PRO A 82 20.67 -9.13 1.65
N GLN A 83 20.49 -8.91 0.34
CA GLN A 83 21.43 -9.41 -0.65
C GLN A 83 22.79 -8.83 -0.25
N ALA A 84 23.68 -9.72 0.19
CA ALA A 84 25.08 -9.39 0.34
C ALA A 84 25.56 -8.73 -0.95
N GLU A 85 26.11 -7.52 -0.83
CA GLU A 85 27.02 -6.95 -1.81
C GLU A 85 27.95 -8.07 -2.31
N PRO A 86 28.06 -8.30 -3.63
CA PRO A 86 29.23 -8.97 -4.14
C PRO A 86 30.41 -8.07 -3.79
N ALA A 87 31.13 -8.48 -2.75
CA ALA A 87 32.42 -7.94 -2.39
C ALA A 87 33.25 -7.84 -3.67
N ALA A 88 33.77 -6.64 -3.92
CA ALA A 88 34.82 -6.43 -4.88
C ALA A 88 35.92 -7.46 -4.59
N ALA A 89 36.06 -8.45 -5.48
CA ALA A 89 37.28 -9.21 -5.54
C ALA A 89 38.30 -8.26 -6.18
N ASP A 90 39.22 -7.79 -5.35
CA ASP A 90 40.52 -7.30 -5.79
C ASP A 90 41.19 -8.40 -6.63
N ASP A 91 41.06 -8.31 -7.96
CA ASP A 91 41.92 -9.04 -8.89
C ASP A 91 43.18 -8.20 -9.13
N ASP A 92 44.02 -8.19 -8.09
CA ASP A 92 45.41 -7.78 -8.17
C ASP A 92 46.21 -8.93 -8.79
N ASN A 93 46.12 -9.09 -10.13
CA ASN A 93 47.08 -9.88 -10.89
C ASN A 93 47.12 -9.46 -12.37
N SER A 94 47.68 -8.30 -12.65
CA SER A 94 48.40 -8.10 -13.92
C SER A 94 49.89 -8.17 -13.63
N GLY A 95 50.38 -9.40 -13.46
CA GLY A 95 51.79 -9.71 -13.63
C GLY A 95 52.23 -9.27 -15.02
N ILE A 96 52.85 -8.10 -15.10
CA ILE A 96 53.67 -7.69 -16.23
C ILE A 96 54.93 -8.55 -16.12
N ASP A 97 54.89 -9.72 -16.76
CA ASP A 97 56.09 -10.52 -16.96
C ASP A 97 56.95 -9.81 -18.02
N GLU A 98 58.07 -9.30 -17.55
CA GLU A 98 59.16 -8.73 -18.32
C GLU A 98 59.85 -9.84 -19.11
N SER A 99 59.31 -10.23 -20.28
CA SER A 99 60.08 -10.95 -21.30
C SER A 99 59.36 -11.03 -22.66
N GLY A 100 59.81 -10.24 -23.67
CA GLY A 100 59.40 -10.53 -25.06
C GLY A 100 59.56 -9.44 -26.13
N LEU A 101 60.80 -9.22 -26.58
CA LEU A 101 61.21 -8.77 -27.93
C LEU A 101 60.84 -7.36 -28.47
N MET A 102 61.93 -6.64 -28.76
CA MET A 102 62.14 -5.49 -29.66
C MET A 102 61.85 -4.08 -29.14
#